data_AF-A0A929J4I9-F1
#
_entry.id   AF-A0A929J4I9-F1
#
_cell.length_a   1.000
_cell.length_b   1.000
_cell.length_c   1.000
_cell.angle_alpha   90.00
_cell.angle_beta   90.00
_cell.angle_gamma   90.00
#
_symmetry.space_group_name_H-M   'P 1'
#
loop_
_entity.id
_entity.type
_entity.pdbx_description
1 polymer ?
#
loop_
_entity_poly.entity_id
_entity_poly.type
_entity_poly.pdbx_seq_one_letter_code
_entity_poly.pdbx_strand_id
1 'polypeptide(L)'
;LIRRDGEVIQYVSLDKRAWHAGISNFKGRDKCNDFSIGIELEGCDDVPYTDIQYLKLAEVTKILQNNWPSLSQIAGHCDIAPERKTDPGPLFDWERFRKSILR
;
A
#
# COMPACT_ATOMS: atom_id res chain seq x y z
N LEU A 1 3.02 4.28 7.61
CA LEU A 1 4.34 3.62 7.54
C LEU A 1 4.30 2.40 8.43
N ILE A 2 4.77 1.26 7.93
CA ILE A 2 5.01 0.05 8.71
C ILE A 2 6.52 -0.19 8.73
N ARG A 3 7.12 -0.02 9.90
CA ARG A 3 8.56 -0.20 10.10
C ARG A 3 8.96 -1.67 9.98
N ARG A 4 10.27 -1.93 9.85
CA ARG A 4 10.84 -3.28 9.75
C ARG A 4 10.48 -4.18 10.93
N ASP A 5 10.32 -3.60 12.12
CA ASP A 5 9.91 -4.27 13.36
C ASP A 5 8.38 -4.44 13.50
N GLY A 6 7.59 -3.92 12.56
CA GLY A 6 6.14 -4.00 12.57
C GLY A 6 5.43 -2.85 13.28
N GLU A 7 6.14 -1.83 13.77
CA GLU A 7 5.51 -0.62 14.27
C GLU A 7 4.70 0.06 13.16
N VAL A 8 3.43 0.37 13.45
CA VAL A 8 2.51 1.05 12.53
C VAL A 8 2.37 2.50 12.95
N ILE A 9 2.81 3.41 12.08
CA ILE A 9 2.74 4.86 12.29
C ILE A 9 1.80 5.46 11.26
N GLN A 10 0.80 6.20 11.74
CA GLN A 10 -0.14 6.95 10.93
C GLN A 10 0.18 8.45 10.98
N TYR A 11 0.47 9.05 9.83
CA TYR A 11 0.79 10.48 9.72
C TYR A 11 -0.42 11.34 9.32
N VAL A 12 -1.33 10.80 8.51
CA VAL A 12 -2.47 11.51 7.95
C VAL A 12 -3.74 10.74 8.30
N SER A 13 -4.81 11.46 8.65
CA SER A 13 -6.12 10.85 8.89
C SER A 13 -6.68 10.21 7.61
N LEU A 14 -7.41 9.11 7.73
CA LEU A 14 -7.92 8.34 6.59
C LEU A 14 -9.01 9.08 5.80
N ASP A 15 -9.64 10.10 6.38
CA ASP A 15 -10.60 11.00 5.74
C ASP A 15 -9.94 12.20 5.04
N LYS A 16 -8.61 12.29 5.07
CA LYS A 16 -7.84 13.39 4.49
C LYS A 16 -6.99 12.90 3.33
N ARG A 17 -6.75 13.83 2.39
CA ARG A 17 -5.89 13.58 1.23
C ARG A 17 -4.42 13.58 1.63
N ALA A 18 -3.81 12.40 1.71
CA ALA A 18 -2.35 12.26 1.79
C ALA A 18 -1.70 12.53 0.42
N TRP A 19 -0.42 12.92 0.42
CA TRP A 19 0.34 13.19 -0.81
C TRP A 19 1.42 12.11 -1.00
N HIS A 20 1.02 10.94 -1.51
CA HIS A 20 1.92 9.79 -1.64
C HIS A 20 2.09 9.32 -3.10
N ALA A 21 1.03 9.42 -3.92
CA ALA A 21 1.01 8.86 -5.27
C ALA A 21 1.60 9.77 -6.37
N GLY A 22 1.76 11.08 -6.10
CA GLY A 22 2.21 12.05 -7.11
C GLY A 22 1.38 12.03 -8.41
N ILE A 23 2.04 12.29 -9.55
CA ILE A 23 1.45 12.11 -10.88
C ILE A 23 1.23 10.61 -11.11
N SER A 24 -0.04 10.22 -11.27
CA SER A 24 -0.47 8.83 -11.26
C SER A 24 -1.84 8.65 -11.92
N ASN A 25 -2.09 7.47 -12.48
CA ASN A 25 -3.35 7.04 -13.08
C ASN A 25 -3.69 5.60 -12.63
N PHE A 26 -4.93 5.37 -12.18
CA PHE A 26 -5.43 4.03 -11.90
C PHE A 26 -6.69 3.78 -12.72
N LYS A 27 -6.62 2.81 -13.65
CA LYS A 27 -7.73 2.38 -14.50
C LYS A 27 -8.42 3.55 -15.25
N GLY A 28 -7.62 4.48 -15.78
CA GLY A 28 -8.12 5.64 -16.53
C GLY A 28 -8.48 6.84 -15.66
N ARG A 29 -8.35 6.77 -14.34
CA ARG A 29 -8.57 7.90 -13.43
C ARG A 29 -7.25 8.47 -12.91
N ASP A 30 -6.98 9.72 -13.26
CA ASP A 30 -5.81 10.46 -12.79
C ASP A 30 -5.92 10.89 -11.32
N LYS A 31 -4.78 11.30 -10.75
CA LYS A 31 -4.64 11.89 -9.40
C LYS A 31 -5.04 10.91 -8.30
N CYS A 32 -4.31 9.80 -8.21
CA CYS A 32 -4.66 8.72 -7.27
C CYS A 32 -4.76 9.18 -5.81
N ASN A 33 -4.00 10.21 -5.40
CA ASN A 33 -4.14 10.82 -4.06
C ASN A 33 -5.58 11.22 -3.70
N ASP A 34 -6.41 11.58 -4.68
CA ASP A 34 -7.78 12.05 -4.45
C ASP A 34 -8.74 10.91 -4.06
N PHE A 35 -8.35 9.64 -4.23
CA PHE A 35 -9.24 8.50 -4.02
C PHE A 35 -8.55 7.24 -3.47
N SER A 36 -7.31 7.33 -3.00
CA SER A 36 -6.57 6.21 -2.44
C SER A 36 -6.04 6.50 -1.04
N ILE A 37 -5.66 5.43 -0.34
CA ILE A 37 -4.95 5.47 0.93
C ILE A 37 -3.56 4.89 0.69
N GLY A 38 -2.52 5.64 1.00
CA GLY A 38 -1.13 5.19 0.91
C GLY A 38 -0.71 4.44 2.16
N ILE A 39 -0.21 3.20 1.99
CA ILE A 39 0.45 2.45 3.05
C ILE A 39 1.91 2.24 2.64
N GLU A 40 2.82 2.88 3.36
CA GLU A 40 4.26 2.74 3.15
C GLU A 40 4.83 1.59 3.99
N LEU A 41 5.69 0.77 3.41
CA LEU A 41 6.53 -0.19 4.12
C LEU A 41 7.96 0.33 4.16
N GLU A 42 8.58 0.32 5.34
CA GLU A 42 10.01 0.63 5.46
C GLU A 42 10.84 -0.44 4.73
N GLY A 43 11.63 -0.04 3.75
CA GLY A 43 12.45 -0.94 2.95
C GLY A 43 12.98 -0.28 1.69
N CYS A 44 13.49 -1.11 0.79
CA CYS A 44 13.96 -0.74 -0.53
C CYS A 44 13.73 -1.92 -1.49
N ASP A 45 13.72 -1.63 -2.80
CA ASP A 45 13.30 -2.58 -3.83
C ASP A 45 14.15 -3.87 -3.88
N ASP A 46 15.38 -3.83 -3.37
CA ASP A 46 16.37 -4.90 -3.35
C ASP A 46 16.53 -5.59 -1.98
N VAL A 47 15.72 -5.24 -0.98
CA VAL A 47 15.69 -5.91 0.33
C VAL A 47 14.32 -6.55 0.61
N PRO A 48 14.26 -7.86 0.95
CA PRO A 48 12.99 -8.50 1.29
C PRO A 48 12.29 -7.85 2.48
N TYR A 49 10.96 -7.70 2.40
CA TYR A 49 10.11 -7.25 3.51
C TYR A 49 10.04 -8.29 4.64
N THR A 50 9.98 -7.84 5.90
CA THR A 50 9.94 -8.77 7.05
C THR A 50 8.59 -9.45 7.18
N ASP A 51 8.56 -10.60 7.86
CA ASP A 51 7.32 -11.32 8.12
C ASP A 51 6.29 -10.48 8.89
N ILE A 52 6.78 -9.68 9.86
CA ILE A 52 5.92 -8.81 10.66
C ILE A 52 5.34 -7.66 9.84
N GLN A 53 6.06 -7.15 8.82
CA GLN A 53 5.53 -6.15 7.89
C GLN A 53 4.34 -6.69 7.09
N TYR A 54 4.43 -7.92 6.55
CA TYR A 54 3.30 -8.54 5.86
C TYR A 54 2.10 -8.74 6.78
N LEU A 55 2.34 -9.21 8.02
CA LEU A 55 1.28 -9.41 9.00
C LEU A 55 0.56 -8.09 9.31
N LYS A 56 1.31 -7.03 9.58
CA LYS A 56 0.74 -5.70 9.91
C LYS A 56 0.06 -5.05 8.71
N LEU A 57 0.63 -5.21 7.51
CA LEU A 57 -0.01 -4.75 6.29
C LEU A 57 -1.37 -5.43 6.09
N ALA A 58 -1.43 -6.75 6.27
CA ALA A 58 -2.68 -7.51 6.16
C ALA A 58 -3.74 -7.06 7.18
N GLU A 59 -3.35 -6.87 8.44
CA GLU A 59 -4.24 -6.35 9.49
C GLU A 59 -4.81 -4.98 9.12
N VAL A 60 -3.94 -4.03 8.73
CA VAL A 60 -4.36 -2.68 8.33
C VAL A 60 -5.28 -2.74 7.11
N THR A 61 -4.94 -3.51 6.08
CA THR A 61 -5.76 -3.65 4.87
C THR A 61 -7.15 -4.21 5.20
N LYS A 62 -7.26 -5.24 6.04
CA LYS A 62 -8.56 -5.79 6.46
C LYS A 62 -9.40 -4.76 7.22
N ILE A 63 -8.78 -4.01 8.13
CA ILE A 63 -9.47 -2.94 8.86
C ILE A 63 -10.02 -1.88 7.88
N LEU A 64 -9.22 -1.45 6.90
CA LEU A 64 -9.64 -0.50 5.89
C LEU A 64 -10.79 -1.04 5.03
N GLN A 65 -10.69 -2.28 4.56
CA GLN A 65 -11.72 -2.90 3.72
C GLN A 65 -13.04 -3.12 4.47
N ASN A 66 -12.97 -3.46 5.77
CA ASN A 66 -14.16 -3.64 6.59
C ASN A 66 -14.88 -2.31 6.87
N ASN A 67 -14.15 -1.21 7.05
CA ASN A 67 -14.73 0.10 7.35
C ASN A 67 -15.11 0.89 6.08
N TRP A 68 -14.42 0.65 4.96
CA TRP A 68 -14.70 1.24 3.66
C TRP A 68 -14.74 0.16 2.58
N PRO A 69 -15.88 -0.53 2.39
CA PRO A 69 -16.00 -1.63 1.42
C PRO A 69 -15.69 -1.23 -0.04
N SER A 70 -15.70 0.07 -0.36
CA SER A 70 -15.28 0.58 -1.66
C SER A 70 -13.76 0.47 -1.90
N LEU A 71 -12.93 0.28 -0.87
CA LEU A 71 -11.49 0.05 -0.95
C LEU A 71 -11.14 -1.40 -1.30
N SER A 72 -11.77 -1.95 -2.33
CA SER A 72 -11.60 -3.35 -2.75
C SER A 72 -10.37 -3.59 -3.63
N GLN A 73 -9.81 -2.51 -4.21
CA GLN A 73 -8.69 -2.58 -5.14
C GLN A 73 -7.38 -2.22 -4.44
N ILE A 74 -6.33 -2.94 -4.81
CA ILE A 74 -4.98 -2.76 -4.27
C ILE A 74 -4.02 -2.71 -5.46
N ALA A 75 -3.11 -1.74 -5.45
CA ALA A 75 -2.08 -1.55 -6.47
C ALA A 75 -0.77 -1.08 -5.82
N GLY A 76 0.35 -1.42 -6.44
CA GLY A 76 1.65 -0.82 -6.14
C GLY A 76 1.76 0.59 -6.72
N HIS A 77 2.76 1.34 -6.26
CA HIS A 77 3.02 2.66 -6.84
C HIS A 77 3.51 2.55 -8.29
N CYS A 78 4.30 1.51 -8.59
CA CYS A 78 4.72 1.15 -9.93
C CYS A 78 3.56 0.89 -10.89
N ASP A 79 2.43 0.36 -10.40
CA ASP A 79 1.25 0.09 -11.22
C ASP A 79 0.51 1.37 -11.65
N ILE A 80 0.52 2.40 -10.79
CA ILE A 80 -0.19 3.66 -11.03
C ILE A 80 0.70 4.76 -11.62
N ALA A 81 2.01 4.57 -11.60
CA ALA A 81 3.00 5.52 -12.11
C ALA A 81 4.18 4.75 -12.77
N PRO A 82 3.91 3.96 -13.82
CA PRO A 82 4.94 3.20 -14.52
C PRO A 82 6.04 4.12 -15.05
N GLU A 83 7.26 3.59 -15.17
CA GLU A 83 8.50 4.29 -15.57
C GLU A 83 8.98 5.38 -14.58
N ARG A 84 8.09 5.96 -13.76
CA ARG A 84 8.44 6.96 -12.74
C ARG A 84 8.75 6.33 -11.38
N LYS A 85 8.03 5.26 -11.02
CA LYS A 85 8.11 4.63 -9.69
C LYS A 85 8.25 3.11 -9.81
N THR A 86 9.04 2.55 -8.92
CA THR A 86 9.39 1.13 -8.88
C THR A 86 8.86 0.43 -7.63
N ASP A 87 8.56 1.19 -6.57
CA ASP A 87 7.99 0.70 -5.32
C ASP A 87 6.59 0.07 -5.51
N PRO A 88 6.26 -1.02 -4.80
CA PRO A 88 7.01 -1.62 -3.68
C PRO A 88 8.16 -2.56 -4.10
N GLY A 89 8.51 -2.59 -5.39
CA GLY A 89 9.65 -3.34 -5.92
C GLY A 89 9.35 -4.83 -6.17
N PRO A 90 10.27 -5.52 -6.87
CA PRO A 90 10.11 -6.93 -7.23
C PRO A 90 10.12 -7.89 -6.04
N LEU A 91 10.66 -7.47 -4.89
CA LEU A 91 10.72 -8.29 -3.67
C LEU A 91 9.47 -8.17 -2.80
N PHE A 92 8.48 -7.37 -3.20
CA PHE A 92 7.16 -7.41 -2.59
C PHE A 92 6.37 -8.62 -3.10
N ASP A 93 6.16 -9.59 -2.23
CA ASP A 93 5.42 -10.83 -2.51
C ASP A 93 3.91 -10.58 -2.46
N TRP A 94 3.39 -10.19 -3.63
CA TRP A 94 1.96 -9.95 -3.85
C TRP A 94 1.10 -11.18 -3.56
N GLU A 95 1.60 -12.40 -3.82
CA GLU A 95 0.84 -13.63 -3.61
C GLU A 95 0.67 -13.89 -2.11
N ARG A 96 1.78 -13.81 -1.35
CA ARG A 96 1.76 -13.91 0.11
C ARG A 96 0.82 -12.88 0.72
N PHE A 97 0.92 -11.63 0.29
CA PHE A 97 0.06 -10.57 0.81
C PHE A 97 -1.42 -10.84 0.48
N ARG A 98 -1.77 -11.17 -0.76
CA ARG A 98 -3.15 -11.46 -1.14
C ARG A 98 -3.74 -12.65 -0.36
N LYS A 99 -2.96 -13.72 -0.17
CA LYS A 99 -3.39 -14.86 0.67
C LYS A 99 -3.67 -14.47 2.12
N SER A 100 -2.92 -13.51 2.66
CA SER A 100 -3.08 -13.07 4.04
C SER A 100 -4.36 -12.26 4.29
N ILE A 101 -4.88 -11.57 3.26
CA ILE A 101 -6.09 -10.75 3.36
C ILE A 101 -7.40 -11.50 3.02
N LEU A 102 -7.31 -12.63 2.32
CA LEU A 102 -8.48 -13.46 1.94
C LEU A 102 -9.02 -14.35 3.08
N ARG A 103 -8.31 -14.44 4.20
CA ARG A 103 -8.68 -15.28 5.35
C ARG A 103 -9.43 -14.51 6.42
#